data_AF-A0A419ZWS6-F1
#
_entry.id   AF-A0A419ZWS6-F1
#
_cell.length_a   1.000
_cell.length_b   1.000
_cell.length_c   1.000
_cell.angle_alpha   90.00
_cell.angle_beta   90.00
_cell.angle_gamma   90.00
#
_symmetry.space_group_name_H-M   'P 1'
#
loop_
_entity.id
_entity.type
_entity.pdbx_description
1 polymer ?
#
loop_
_entity_poly.entity_id
_entity_poly.type
_entity_poly.pdbx_seq_one_letter_code
_entity_poly.pdbx_strand_id
1 'polypeptide(L)' 'MLEQIGIGLFGVAAVFLSQDVNMNRRRYACLFGLVAQPFWFYATWKAHQWGIFALSFLYAASWLRGFANHWLGIRI' A
#
# COMPACT_ATOMS: atom_id res chain seq x y z
N MET A 1 3.00 -13.98 -11.87
CA MET A 1 4.25 -13.93 -11.06
C MET A 1 4.70 -12.51 -10.76
N LEU A 2 4.72 -11.61 -11.74
CA LEU A 2 5.11 -10.21 -11.53
C LEU A 2 4.25 -9.53 -10.44
N GLU A 3 2.96 -9.87 -10.40
CA GLU A 3 2.00 -9.42 -9.39
C GLU A 3 2.35 -9.89 -7.97
N GLN A 4 2.77 -11.15 -7.81
CA GLN A 4 3.18 -11.68 -6.50
C GLN A 4 4.52 -11.09 -6.05
N ILE A 5 5.45 -10.88 -6.98
CA ILE A 5 6.73 -10.21 -6.70
C ILE A 5 6.49 -8.76 -6.29
N GLY A 6 5.63 -8.03 -7.02
CA GLY A 6 5.26 -6.65 -6.70
C GLY A 6 4.57 -6.54 -5.34
N ILE A 7 3.56 -7.38 -5.08
CA ILE A 7 2.88 -7.45 -3.79
C ILE A 7 3.87 -7.78 -2.66
N GLY A 8 4.73 -8.78 -2.88
CA GLY A 8 5.71 -9.21 -1.89
C GLY A 8 6.71 -8.12 -1.56
N LEU A 9 7.42 -7.59 -2.57
CA LEU A 9 8.46 -6.59 -2.36
C LEU A 9 7.90 -5.28 -1.81
N PHE A 10 6.90 -4.69 -2.48
CA PHE A 10 6.38 -3.38 -2.09
C PHE A 10 5.46 -3.48 -0.86
N GLY A 11 4.64 -4.53 -0.76
CA GLY A 11 3.76 -4.74 0.39
C GLY A 11 4.53 -5.04 1.67
N VAL A 12 5.53 -5.92 1.64
CA VAL A 12 6.35 -6.21 2.82
C VAL A 12 7.18 -4.99 3.20
N ALA A 13 7.78 -4.27 2.24
CA ALA A 13 8.50 -3.03 2.53
C ALA A 13 7.59 -1.97 3.18
N ALA A 14 6.35 -1.82 2.70
CA ALA A 14 5.37 -0.91 3.28
C ALA A 14 5.05 -1.27 4.74
N VAL A 15 4.77 -2.55 5.02
CA VAL A 15 4.49 -3.02 6.37
C VAL A 15 5.71 -2.83 7.27
N PHE A 16 6.90 -3.25 6.83
CA PHE A 16 8.14 -3.11 7.59
C PHE A 16 8.43 -1.65 7.96
N LEU A 17 8.37 -0.75 6.98
CA LEU A 17 8.58 0.68 7.23
C LEU A 17 7.50 1.27 8.12
N SER A 18 6.24 0.82 8.02
CA SER A 18 5.15 1.32 8.86
C SER A 18 5.38 1.08 10.36
N GLN A 19 6.16 0.05 10.70
CA GLN A 19 6.50 -0.34 12.07
C GLN A 19 7.84 0.25 12.55
N ASP A 20 8.54 1.02 11.72
CA ASP A 20 9.82 1.64 12.08
C ASP A 20 9.62 2.70 13.17
N VAL A 21 10.47 2.66 14.20
CA VAL A 21 10.47 3.63 15.32
C VAL A 21 10.84 5.03 14.83
N ASN A 22 11.64 5.11 13.76
CA ASN A 22 12.07 6.37 13.17
C ASN A 22 11.01 6.94 12.23
N MET A 23 10.44 8.08 12.62
CA MET A 23 9.44 8.82 11.84
C MET A 23 9.89 9.12 10.40
N ASN A 24 11.19 9.42 10.19
CA ASN A 24 11.73 9.74 8.87
C ASN A 24 11.71 8.54 7.92
N ARG A 25 11.77 7.32 8.45
CA ARG A 25 11.64 6.09 7.66
C ARG A 25 10.18 5.70 7.49
N ARG A 26 9.40 5.80 8.57
CA ARG A 26 7.98 5.44 8.60
C ARG A 26 7.13 6.16 7.56
N ARG A 27 7.42 7.44 7.29
CA ARG A 27 6.70 8.23 6.26
C ARG A 27 6.76 7.63 4.85
N TYR A 28 7.78 6.82 4.55
CA TYR A 28 7.92 6.19 3.23
C TYR A 28 7.00 4.97 3.07
N ALA A 29 6.50 4.39 4.16
CA ALA A 29 5.61 3.22 4.13
C ALA A 29 4.41 3.43 3.20
N CYS A 30 3.81 4.63 3.22
CA CYS A 30 2.69 4.96 2.36
C CYS A 30 3.01 4.93 0.86
N LEU A 31 4.23 5.28 0.46
CA LEU A 31 4.66 5.24 -0.94
C LEU A 31 4.76 3.80 -1.42
N PHE A 32 5.42 2.94 -0.65
CA PHE A 32 5.51 1.50 -0.95
C PHE A 32 4.12 0.84 -0.96
N GLY A 33 3.27 1.23 -0.01
CA GLY A 33 1.89 0.73 0.08
C GLY A 33 1.04 1.09 -1.13
N LEU A 34 1.16 2.32 -1.64
CA LEU A 34 0.49 2.78 -2.86
C LEU A 34 1.03 2.09 -4.12
N VAL A 35 2.34 1.93 -4.24
CA VAL A 35 2.96 1.20 -5.37
C VAL A 35 2.55 -0.28 -5.38
N ALA A 36 2.29 -0.88 -4.22
CA ALA A 36 1.77 -2.24 -4.12
C ALA A 36 0.31 -2.38 -4.62
N GLN A 37 -0.51 -1.31 -4.56
CA GLN A 37 -1.94 -1.40 -4.85
C GLN A 37 -2.28 -1.83 -6.29
N PRO A 38 -1.65 -1.31 -7.36
CA PRO A 38 -1.88 -1.80 -8.72
C PRO A 38 -1.70 -3.31 -8.86
N PHE A 39 -0.74 -3.90 -8.15
CA PHE A 39 -0.52 -5.34 -8.17
C PHE A 39 -1.63 -6.10 -7.42
N TRP A 40 -2.08 -5.59 -6.28
CA TRP A 40 -3.23 -6.13 -5.55
C TRP A 40 -4.51 -6.07 -6.37
N PHE A 41 -4.81 -4.94 -7.02
CA PHE A 41 -5.97 -4.78 -7.89
C PHE A 41 -5.94 -5.79 -9.04
N TYR A 42 -4.81 -5.87 -9.75
CA TYR A 42 -4.67 -6.77 -10.89
C TYR A 42 -4.78 -8.25 -10.48
N ALA A 43 -4.09 -8.65 -9.40
CA ALA A 43 -4.09 -10.03 -8.92
C ALA A 43 -5.49 -10.48 -8.46
N THR A 44 -6.17 -9.66 -7.67
CA THR A 44 -7.48 -10.00 -7.10
C THR A 44 -8.60 -9.96 -8.14
N TRP A 45 -8.53 -9.02 -9.09
CA TRP A 45 -9.42 -9.00 -10.26
C TRP A 45 -9.26 -10.26 -11.11
N LYS A 46 -8.03 -10.60 -11.50
CA LYS A 46 -7.72 -11.79 -12.32
C LYS A 46 -8.13 -13.09 -11.63
N ALA A 47 -8.04 -13.14 -10.30
CA ALA A 47 -8.44 -14.29 -9.50
C ALA A 47 -9.95 -14.31 -9.16
N HIS A 48 -10.75 -13.34 -9.65
CA HIS A 48 -12.17 -13.17 -9.31
C HIS A 48 -12.46 -13.09 -7.80
N GLN A 49 -11.48 -12.61 -7.02
CA GLN A 49 -11.59 -12.45 -5.57
C GLN A 49 -12.24 -11.11 -5.22
N TRP A 50 -13.52 -10.95 -5.54
CA TRP A 50 -14.24 -9.69 -5.44
C TRP A 50 -14.22 -9.05 -4.04
N GLY A 51 -14.25 -9.87 -2.99
CA GLY A 51 -14.11 -9.38 -1.61
C GLY A 51 -12.76 -8.72 -1.35
N ILE A 52 -11.66 -9.36 -1.76
CA ILE A 52 -10.30 -8.82 -1.58
C ILE A 52 -10.06 -7.65 -2.55
N PHE A 53 -10.63 -7.72 -3.76
CA PHE A 53 -10.60 -6.62 -4.70
C PHE A 53 -11.24 -5.36 -4.09
N ALA A 54 -12.43 -5.47 -3.47
CA ALA A 54 -13.04 -4.35 -2.75
C ALA A 54 -12.16 -3.85 -1.58
N LEU A 55 -11.59 -4.76 -0.78
CA LEU A 55 -10.68 -4.40 0.32
C LEU A 55 -9.42 -3.67 -0.15
N SER A 56 -8.91 -3.98 -1.34
CA SER A 56 -7.73 -3.29 -1.88
C SER A 56 -7.98 -1.79 -2.12
N PHE A 57 -9.21 -1.36 -2.39
CA PHE A 57 -9.55 0.07 -2.40
C PHE A 57 -9.45 0.72 -1.02
N LEU A 58 -9.87 0.01 0.04
CA LEU A 58 -9.75 0.50 1.42
C LEU A 58 -8.28 0.59 1.86
N TYR A 59 -7.45 -0.38 1.44
CA TYR A 59 -6.01 -0.29 1.66
C TYR A 59 -5.39 0.86 0.88
N ALA A 60 -5.76 1.06 -0.38
CA ALA A 60 -5.32 2.20 -1.17
C ALA A 60 -5.68 3.53 -0.51
N ALA A 61 -6.91 3.69 -0.02
CA ALA A 61 -7.35 4.88 0.70
C ALA A 61 -6.55 5.08 2.01
N SER A 62 -6.25 4.00 2.74
CA SER A 62 -5.47 4.04 3.98
C SER A 62 -4.03 4.49 3.71
N TRP A 63 -3.39 4.00 2.65
CA TRP A 63 -2.07 4.46 2.25
C TRP A 63 -2.09 5.89 1.69
N LEU A 64 -3.14 6.27 0.96
CA LEU A 64 -3.33 7.63 0.47
C LEU A 64 -3.46 8.63 1.64
N ARG A 65 -4.14 8.25 2.72
CA ARG A 65 -4.19 9.04 3.95
C ARG A 65 -2.79 9.26 4.53
N GLY A 66 -1.97 8.21 4.60
CA GLY A 66 -0.57 8.33 5.00
C GLY A 66 0.23 9.25 4.09
N PHE A 67 0.01 9.17 2.77
CA PHE A 67 0.64 10.05 1.79
C PHE A 67 0.24 11.51 1.98
N ALA A 68 -1.05 11.79 2.15
CA ALA A 68 -1.57 13.14 2.40
C ALA A 68 -0.95 13.75 3.67
N ASN A 69 -0.93 12.98 4.76
CA ASN A 69 -0.41 13.44 6.05
C ASN A 69 1.10 13.70 6.03
N HIS A 70 1.89 12.87 5.33
CA HIS A 70 3.35 12.95 5.37
C HIS A 70 3.99 13.77 4.24
N TRP A 71 3.33 13.87 3.09
CA TRP A 71 3.92 14.44 1.87
C TRP A 71 3.15 15.65 1.33
N LEU A 72 1.82 15.69 1.50
CA LEU A 72 1.01 16.83 1.06
C LEU A 72 0.74 17.85 2.17
N GLY A 73 0.99 17.49 3.43
CA GLY A 73 0.68 18.33 4.59
C GLY A 73 -0.83 18.48 4.85
N ILE A 74 -1.66 17.71 4.16
CA ILE A 74 -3.12 17.71 4.33
C ILE A 74 -3.43 16.74 5.47
N ARG A 75 -3.88 17.28 6.60
CA ARG A 75 -4.26 16.47 7.77
C ARG A 75 -5.66 15.89 7.55
N ILE A 76 -5.74 14.59 7.28
CA ILE A 76 -6.98 13.81 7.08
C ILE A 76 -7.10 12.75 8.18
#